data_AF-A0A0J6KIC3-F1
#
_entry.id   AF-A0A0J6KIC3-F1
#
_cell.length_a   1.000
_cell.length_b   1.000
_cell.length_c   1.000
_cell.angle_alpha   90.00
_cell.angle_beta   90.00
_cell.angle_gamma   90.00
#
_symmetry.space_group_name_H-M   'P 1'
#
loop_
_entity.id
_entity.type
_entity.pdbx_description
1 polymer ?
#
loop_
_entity_poly.entity_id
_entity_poly.type
_entity_poly.pdbx_seq_one_letter_code
_entity_poly.pdbx_strand_id
1 'polypeptide(L)' 'MGLIVTDKGLERPAVVWARDACAAYIHRYYPVHVQLNVLRTGSEDERKKMSVFIDACRVWSNQKSATSAELEKIKP' A
#
# COMPACT_ATOMS: atom_id res chain seq x y z
N MET A 1 -4.57 5.18 -24.54
CA MET A 1 -4.83 5.62 -23.14
C MET A 1 -3.91 6.79 -22.85
N GLY A 2 -4.44 7.97 -22.50
CA GLY A 2 -3.63 9.17 -22.24
C GLY A 2 -2.87 9.11 -20.90
N LEU A 3 -1.86 9.96 -20.76
CA LEU A 3 -1.16 10.21 -19.48
C LEU A 3 -1.97 11.24 -18.66
N ILE A 4 -1.80 11.20 -17.34
CA ILE A 4 -2.36 12.18 -16.40
C ILE A 4 -1.25 12.95 -15.69
N VAL A 5 -1.53 14.20 -15.35
CA VAL A 5 -0.59 15.06 -14.60
C VAL A 5 -0.78 14.81 -13.11
N THR A 6 0.32 14.55 -12.40
CA THR A 6 0.39 14.42 -10.95
C THR A 6 1.49 15.33 -10.39
N ASP A 7 1.66 15.31 -9.07
CA ASP A 7 2.80 15.93 -8.37
C ASP A 7 4.17 15.38 -8.85
N LYS A 8 4.18 14.18 -9.42
CA LYS A 8 5.37 13.50 -9.95
C LYS A 8 5.56 13.68 -11.47
N GLY A 9 4.69 14.45 -12.13
CA GLY A 9 4.73 14.68 -13.57
C GLY A 9 3.70 13.86 -14.35
N LEU A 10 4.03 13.45 -15.57
CA LEU A 10 3.11 12.70 -16.43
C LEU A 10 3.17 11.20 -16.11
N GLU A 11 2.07 10.66 -15.61
CA GLU A 11 1.96 9.27 -15.18
C GLU A 11 0.86 8.52 -15.94
N ARG A 12 0.97 7.18 -15.98
CA ARG A 12 -0.09 6.32 -16.52
C ARG A 12 -1.22 6.19 -15.50
N PRO A 13 -2.50 6.32 -15.88
CA PRO A 13 -3.63 6.19 -14.96
C PRO A 13 -3.60 4.90 -14.11
N ALA A 14 -3.20 3.78 -14.71
CA ALA A 14 -3.10 2.50 -14.01
C ALA A 14 -2.08 2.52 -12.85
N VAL A 15 -0.96 3.25 -12.99
CA VAL A 15 0.06 3.39 -11.94
C VAL A 15 -0.48 4.22 -10.79
N VAL A 16 -1.16 5.32 -11.10
CA VAL A 16 -1.78 6.18 -10.09
C VAL A 16 -2.86 5.42 -9.32
N TRP A 17 -3.74 4.71 -10.03
CA TRP A 17 -4.75 3.86 -9.41
C TRP A 17 -4.15 2.80 -8.48
N ALA A 18 -3.10 2.10 -8.90
CA ALA A 18 -2.48 1.05 -8.07
C ALA A 18 -1.88 1.64 -6.78
N ARG A 19 -1.25 2.82 -6.86
CA ARG A 19 -0.75 3.55 -5.68
C ARG A 19 -1.88 3.92 -4.71
N ASP A 20 -2.97 4.47 -5.23
CA ASP A 20 -4.10 4.91 -4.41
C ASP A 20 -4.84 3.73 -3.76
N ALA A 21 -5.03 2.65 -4.51
CA ALA A 21 -5.59 1.40 -4.01
C ALA A 21 -4.74 0.79 -2.88
N CYS A 22 -3.42 0.77 -3.06
CA CYS A 22 -2.47 0.29 -2.04
C CYS A 22 -2.57 1.14 -0.76
N ALA A 23 -2.58 2.47 -0.89
CA ALA A 23 -2.69 3.38 0.26
C ALA A 23 -4.01 3.17 1.03
N ALA A 24 -5.13 3.06 0.31
CA ALA A 24 -6.44 2.79 0.91
C ALA A 24 -6.47 1.42 1.62
N TYR A 25 -5.86 0.39 1.02
CA TYR A 25 -5.83 -0.96 1.58
C TYR A 25 -4.95 -1.04 2.83
N ILE A 26 -3.77 -0.39 2.83
CA ILE A 26 -2.95 -0.24 4.03
C ILE A 26 -3.75 0.47 5.13
N HIS A 27 -4.41 1.59 4.81
CA HIS A 27 -5.18 2.36 5.78
C HIS A 27 -6.36 1.56 6.37
N ARG A 28 -6.97 0.64 5.61
CA ARG A 28 -8.05 -0.23 6.07
C ARG A 28 -7.62 -1.15 7.21
N TYR A 29 -6.42 -1.73 7.13
CA TYR A 29 -5.92 -2.70 8.12
C TYR A 29 -5.06 -2.06 9.20
N TYR A 30 -4.24 -1.09 8.81
CA TYR A 30 -3.39 -0.30 9.69
C TYR A 30 -3.63 1.19 9.44
N PRO A 31 -4.70 1.78 10.03
CA PRO A 31 -4.86 3.23 10.07
C PRO A 31 -3.65 3.91 10.68
N VAL A 32 -3.42 5.19 10.36
CA VAL A 32 -2.21 5.92 10.81
C VAL A 32 -2.01 5.85 12.33
N HIS A 33 -3.08 6.03 13.12
CA HIS A 33 -2.98 5.95 14.59
C HIS A 33 -2.58 4.54 15.09
N VAL A 34 -3.02 3.47 14.40
CA VAL A 34 -2.61 2.09 14.71
C VAL A 34 -1.15 1.89 14.37
N GLN A 35 -0.69 2.36 13.21
CA GLN A 35 0.73 2.29 12.84
C GLN A 35 1.62 2.98 13.88
N LEU A 36 1.24 4.20 14.29
CA LEU A 36 1.98 4.94 15.32
C LEU A 36 1.99 4.22 16.66
N ASN A 37 0.87 3.60 17.06
CA ASN A 37 0.81 2.82 18.29
C ASN A 37 1.72 1.57 18.24
N VAL A 38 1.69 0.83 17.13
CA VAL A 38 2.56 -0.34 16.91
C VAL A 38 4.03 0.08 16.93
N LEU A 39 4.40 1.20 16.31
CA LEU A 39 5.77 1.71 16.34
C LEU A 39 6.20 2.11 17.76
N ARG A 40 5.32 2.80 18.50
CA ARG A 40 5.63 3.37 19.82
C ARG A 40 5.69 2.33 20.93
N THR A 41 4.74 1.39 20.97
CA THR A 41 4.56 0.45 22.10
C THR A 41 4.36 -0.99 21.67
N GLY A 42 4.26 -1.28 20.38
CA GLY A 42 4.09 -2.64 19.89
C GLY A 42 5.33 -3.50 20.17
N SER A 43 5.10 -4.80 20.29
CA SER A 43 6.15 -5.81 20.31
C SER A 43 6.96 -5.79 19.00
N GLU A 44 8.13 -6.42 19.01
CA GLU A 44 8.90 -6.62 17.76
C GLU A 44 8.11 -7.42 16.73
N ASP A 45 7.35 -8.42 17.17
CA ASP A 45 6.52 -9.25 16.30
C ASP A 45 5.39 -8.45 15.63
N GLU A 46 4.71 -7.57 16.37
CA GLU A 46 3.66 -6.70 15.80
C GLU A 46 4.25 -5.72 14.79
N ARG A 47 5.40 -5.12 15.11
CA ARG A 47 6.13 -4.24 14.18
C ARG A 47 6.53 -4.99 12.92
N LYS A 48 7.03 -6.22 13.06
CA LYS A 48 7.41 -7.07 11.93
C LYS A 48 6.21 -7.45 11.05
N LYS A 49 5.09 -7.88 11.65
CA LYS A 49 3.86 -8.22 10.91
C LYS A 49 3.35 -7.02 10.11
N MET A 50 3.25 -5.86 10.74
CA MET A 50 2.83 -4.62 10.08
C MET A 50 3.76 -4.24 8.93
N SER A 51 5.08 -4.28 9.13
CA SER A 51 6.05 -3.96 8.08
C SER A 51 5.95 -4.92 6.90
N VAL A 52 5.89 -6.23 7.14
CA VAL A 52 5.75 -7.25 6.09
C VAL A 52 4.48 -7.02 5.26
N PHE A 53 3.36 -6.72 5.91
CA PHE A 53 2.11 -6.42 5.22
C PHE A 53 2.20 -5.15 4.35
N ILE A 54 2.72 -4.05 4.91
CA ILE A 54 2.87 -2.78 4.19
C ILE A 54 3.82 -2.95 3.00
N ASP A 55 4.93 -3.65 3.18
CA ASP A 55 5.90 -3.90 2.12
C ASP A 55 5.31 -4.76 1.01
N ALA A 56 4.54 -5.82 1.34
CA ALA A 56 3.84 -6.61 0.34
C ALA A 56 2.87 -5.75 -0.50
N CYS A 57 2.11 -4.86 0.13
CA CYS A 57 1.21 -3.93 -0.56
C CYS A 57 1.98 -2.98 -1.49
N ARG A 58 3.13 -2.46 -1.04
CA ARG A 58 3.99 -1.56 -1.84
C ARG A 58 4.61 -2.27 -3.03
N VAL A 59 5.10 -3.49 -2.82
CA VAL A 59 5.60 -4.36 -3.91
C VAL A 59 4.52 -4.58 -4.95
N TRP A 60 3.28 -4.88 -4.54
CA TRP A 60 2.14 -5.01 -5.44
C TRP A 60 1.87 -3.73 -6.25
N SER A 61 1.84 -2.55 -5.61
CA SER A 61 1.55 -1.29 -6.33
C SER A 61 2.59 -0.91 -7.38
N ASN A 62 3.82 -1.45 -7.27
CA ASN A 62 4.90 -1.19 -8.22
C ASN A 62 4.89 -2.16 -9.42
N GLN A 63 3.99 -3.14 -9.45
CA GLN A 63 3.88 -4.10 -10.56
C GLN A 63 3.25 -3.45 -11.80
N LYS A 64 3.70 -3.85 -12.99
CA LYS A 64 3.20 -3.32 -14.26
C LYS A 64 1.73 -3.69 -14.55
N SER A 65 1.21 -4.72 -13.91
CA SER A 65 -0.12 -5.29 -14.13
C SER A 65 -0.83 -5.60 -12.81
N ALA A 66 -0.77 -4.67 -11.85
CA ALA A 66 -1.41 -4.84 -10.55
C ALA A 66 -2.94 -4.96 -10.71
N THR A 67 -3.54 -6.01 -10.15
CA THR A 67 -5.00 -6.19 -10.12
C THR A 67 -5.54 -6.18 -8.70
N SER A 68 -6.80 -5.76 -8.51
CA SER A 68 -7.45 -5.75 -7.18
C SER A 68 -7.48 -7.14 -6.55
N ALA A 69 -7.67 -8.18 -7.37
CA ALA A 69 -7.72 -9.57 -6.90
C ALA A 69 -6.37 -10.05 -6.33
N GLU A 70 -5.24 -9.50 -6.81
CA GLU A 70 -3.92 -9.79 -6.24
C GLU A 70 -3.70 -9.03 -4.93
N LEU A 71 -4.17 -7.79 -4.83
CA LEU A 71 -4.11 -7.01 -3.58
C LEU A 71 -4.88 -7.70 -2.46
N GLU A 72 -6.07 -8.23 -2.76
CA GLU A 72 -6.91 -8.91 -1.77
C GLU A 72 -6.29 -10.19 -1.22
N LYS A 73 -5.30 -10.79 -1.90
CA LYS A 73 -4.55 -11.95 -1.39
C LYS A 73 -3.53 -11.55 -0.31
N ILE A 74 -3.17 -10.28 -0.23
CA ILE A 74 -2.25 -9.77 0.79
C ILE A 74 -3.04 -9.55 2.08
N LYS A 75 -2.65 -10.27 3.14
CA LYS A 75 -3.29 -10.25 4.47
C LYS A 75 -2.27 -9.82 5.54
N PRO A 76 -2.70 -9.07 6.57
CA PRO A 76 -1.87 -8.74 7.73
C PRO A 76 -1.37 -9.95 8.51
#